data_AF-A0A963XWE4-F1
#
_entry.id   AF-A0A963XWE4-F1
#
_cell.length_a   1.000
_cell.length_b   1.000
_cell.length_c   1.000
_cell.angle_alpha   90.00
_cell.angle_beta   90.00
_cell.angle_gamma   90.00
#
_symmetry.space_group_name_H-M   'P 1'
#
loop_
_entity.id
_entity.type
_entity.pdbx_description
1 polymer ?
#
loop_
_entity_poly.entity_id
_entity_poly.type
_entity_poly.pdbx_seq_one_letter_code
_entity_poly.pdbx_strand_id
1 'polypeptide(L)'
;MNHQHTQTPPSFAHSQRRSGIKLICRDIGPETRKGLSEGLITAALCHPIEATSQALIQTMIDAVEAGVGAAPVQRTVPFEIVTPENI
;
A
#
# COMPACT_ATOMS: atom_id res chain seq x y z
N MET A 1 -21.34 -5.03 56.48
CA MET A 1 -20.15 -4.45 55.81
C MET A 1 -19.53 -5.53 54.94
N ASN A 2 -19.89 -5.59 53.65
CA ASN A 2 -19.21 -6.45 52.67
C ASN A 2 -18.89 -5.60 51.44
N HIS A 3 -17.62 -5.22 51.33
CA HIS A 3 -17.09 -4.45 50.22
C HIS A 3 -16.98 -5.35 48.99
N GLN A 4 -17.82 -5.10 47.99
CA GLN A 4 -17.73 -5.72 46.67
C GLN A 4 -16.42 -5.25 45.98
N HIS A 5 -15.58 -6.21 45.61
CA HIS A 5 -14.48 -6.01 44.66
C HIS A 5 -15.11 -5.82 43.27
N THR A 6 -15.17 -4.59 42.79
CA THR A 6 -15.53 -4.27 41.40
C THR A 6 -14.32 -4.55 40.50
N GLN A 7 -14.20 -5.79 40.02
CA GLN A 7 -13.32 -6.11 38.90
C GLN A 7 -13.88 -5.46 37.63
N THR A 8 -13.28 -4.35 37.22
CA THR A 8 -13.48 -3.77 35.88
C THR A 8 -12.83 -4.67 34.84
N PRO A 9 -13.54 -5.04 33.74
CA PRO A 9 -12.97 -5.88 32.70
C PRO A 9 -11.89 -5.13 31.90
N PRO A 10 -10.85 -5.82 31.38
CA PRO A 10 -9.72 -5.18 30.71
C PRO A 10 -10.07 -4.82 29.26
N SER A 11 -10.76 -3.69 29.03
CA SER A 11 -11.06 -3.22 27.66
C SER A 11 -9.85 -2.61 26.92
N PHE A 12 -8.73 -2.37 27.62
CA PHE A 12 -7.55 -1.66 27.08
C PHE A 12 -6.37 -2.57 26.66
N ALA A 13 -6.47 -3.89 26.82
CA ALA A 13 -5.34 -4.79 26.50
C ALA A 13 -5.01 -4.87 24.99
N HIS A 14 -5.98 -4.55 24.12
CA HIS A 14 -5.81 -4.62 22.66
C HIS A 14 -5.10 -3.40 22.05
N SER A 15 -5.24 -2.22 22.65
CA SER A 15 -4.65 -0.99 22.11
C SER A 15 -3.12 -0.96 22.31
N GLN A 16 -2.61 -1.41 23.46
CA GLN A 16 -1.16 -1.43 23.71
C GLN A 16 -0.40 -2.37 22.77
N ARG A 17 -0.96 -3.56 22.45
CA ARG A 17 -0.33 -4.50 21.50
C ARG A 17 -0.25 -3.96 20.07
N ARG A 18 -1.09 -3.00 19.70
CA ARG A 18 -1.13 -2.40 18.35
C ARG A 18 -0.18 -1.20 18.18
N SER A 19 0.39 -0.66 19.27
CA SER A 19 1.20 0.57 19.24
C SER A 19 2.44 0.51 18.33
N GLY A 20 2.90 -0.69 17.95
CA GLY A 20 4.02 -0.89 17.02
C GLY A 20 3.65 -1.45 15.64
N ILE A 21 2.37 -1.71 15.37
CA ILE A 21 1.95 -2.35 14.11
C ILE A 21 1.82 -1.28 13.03
N LYS A 22 2.49 -1.47 11.90
CA LYS A 22 2.34 -0.65 10.69
C LYS A 22 1.43 -1.38 9.71
N LEU A 23 0.45 -0.66 9.19
CA LEU A 23 -0.50 -1.18 8.23
C LEU A 23 -0.17 -0.63 6.83
N ILE A 24 0.07 -1.54 5.89
CA ILE A 24 0.36 -1.21 4.50
C ILE A 24 -0.74 -1.80 3.62
N CYS A 25 -1.40 -0.95 2.83
CA CYS A 25 -2.45 -1.38 1.91
C CYS A 25 -1.90 -1.63 0.50
N ARG A 26 -2.54 -2.52 -0.26
CA ARG A 26 -2.16 -2.87 -1.63
C ARG A 26 -2.57 -1.84 -2.68
N ASP A 27 -3.55 -0.98 -2.38
CA ASP A 27 -4.05 0.00 -3.34
C ASP A 27 -4.74 1.14 -2.61
N ILE A 28 -4.95 2.26 -3.30
CA ILE A 28 -5.60 3.44 -2.73
C ILE A 28 -7.09 3.51 -3.12
N GLY A 29 -7.94 2.99 -2.24
CA GLY A 29 -9.38 3.22 -2.27
C GLY A 29 -9.82 4.39 -1.38
N PRO A 30 -11.11 4.78 -1.40
CA PRO A 30 -11.65 5.82 -0.51
C PRO A 30 -11.37 5.55 0.98
N GLU A 31 -11.56 4.30 1.42
CA GLU A 31 -11.29 3.88 2.79
C GLU A 31 -9.80 3.92 3.14
N THR A 32 -8.92 3.54 2.20
CA THR A 32 -7.48 3.61 2.39
C THR A 32 -7.01 5.06 2.51
N ARG A 33 -7.57 5.95 1.68
CA ARG A 33 -7.28 7.39 1.73
C ARG A 33 -7.69 7.99 3.07
N LYS A 34 -8.89 7.67 3.54
CA LYS A 34 -9.37 8.08 4.86
C LYS A 34 -8.48 7.55 5.97
N GLY A 35 -8.15 6.25 5.96
CA GLY A 35 -7.29 5.64 6.96
C GLY A 35 -5.86 6.20 6.97
N LEU A 36 -5.31 6.61 5.82
CA LEU A 36 -4.04 7.33 5.73
C LEU A 36 -4.15 8.71 6.41
N SER A 37 -5.20 9.47 6.12
CA SER A 37 -5.42 10.79 6.72
C SER A 37 -5.67 10.75 8.24
N GLU A 38 -6.27 9.66 8.74
CA GLU A 38 -6.54 9.44 10.16
C GLU A 38 -5.36 8.78 10.91
N GLY A 39 -4.25 8.47 10.21
CA GLY A 39 -3.08 7.80 10.79
C GLY A 39 -3.30 6.34 11.16
N LEU A 40 -4.39 5.73 10.70
CA LEU A 40 -4.72 4.30 10.89
C LEU A 40 -3.95 3.40 9.92
N ILE A 41 -3.61 3.94 8.74
CA ILE A 41 -2.81 3.28 7.70
C ILE A 41 -1.48 4.03 7.59
N THR A 42 -0.39 3.29 7.49
CA THR A 42 0.96 3.86 7.40
C THR A 42 1.33 4.22 5.97
N ALA A 43 1.00 3.34 5.01
CA ALA A 43 1.26 3.55 3.59
C ALA A 43 0.33 2.71 2.71
N ALA A 44 0.27 3.05 1.42
CA ALA A 44 -0.31 2.21 0.37
C ALA A 44 0.70 2.01 -0.75
N LEU A 45 0.77 0.78 -1.29
CA LEU A 45 1.63 0.39 -2.40
C LEU A 45 0.79 0.18 -3.66
N CYS A 46 0.47 1.25 -4.36
CA CYS A 46 -0.48 1.22 -5.47
C CYS A 46 0.15 0.63 -6.73
N HIS A 47 -0.64 -0.15 -7.47
CA HIS A 47 -0.19 -0.77 -8.72
C HIS A 47 -0.10 0.32 -9.80
N PRO A 48 1.06 0.47 -10.48
CA PRO A 48 1.30 1.57 -11.41
C PRO A 48 0.68 1.24 -12.78
N ILE A 49 -0.64 1.13 -12.87
CA ILE A 49 -1.34 0.63 -14.07
C ILE A 49 -1.02 1.48 -15.30
N GLU A 50 -1.04 2.81 -15.15
CA GLU A 50 -0.76 3.72 -16.25
C GLU A 50 0.69 3.59 -16.73
N ALA A 51 1.65 3.69 -15.82
CA ALA A 51 3.08 3.57 -16.15
C ALA A 51 3.42 2.18 -16.71
N THR A 52 2.77 1.11 -16.22
CA THR A 52 2.91 -0.24 -16.78
C THR A 52 2.42 -0.31 -18.21
N SER A 53 1.28 0.31 -18.50
CA SER A 53 0.70 0.34 -19.85
C SER A 53 1.59 1.13 -20.81
N GLN A 54 2.09 2.29 -20.38
CA GLN A 54 3.02 3.10 -21.16
C GLN A 54 4.34 2.37 -21.44
N ALA A 55 4.92 1.72 -20.42
CA ALA A 55 6.14 0.94 -20.56
C ALA A 55 5.96 -0.23 -21.52
N LEU A 56 4.79 -0.89 -21.51
CA LEU A 56 4.45 -1.95 -22.44
C LEU A 56 4.41 -1.43 -23.88
N ILE A 57 3.67 -0.34 -24.13
CA ILE A 57 3.55 0.26 -25.48
C ILE A 57 4.93 0.63 -26.01
N GLN A 58 5.74 1.31 -25.19
CA GLN A 58 7.10 1.67 -25.60
C GLN A 58 7.95 0.43 -25.91
N THR A 59 7.85 -0.62 -25.09
CA THR A 59 8.58 -1.87 -25.33
C THR A 59 8.17 -2.53 -26.64
N MET A 60 6.89 -2.46 -27.01
CA MET A 60 6.40 -2.98 -28.30
C MET A 60 6.94 -2.17 -29.48
N ILE A 61 6.99 -0.83 -29.36
CA ILE A 61 7.59 0.03 -30.39
C ILE A 61 9.06 -0.32 -30.57
N ASP A 62 9.82 -0.36 -29.48
CA ASP A 62 11.25 -0.67 -29.50
C ASP A 62 11.52 -2.06 -30.10
N ALA A 63 10.65 -3.05 -29.83
CA ALA A 63 10.75 -4.39 -30.39
C ALA A 63 10.50 -4.43 -31.90
N VAL A 64 9.55 -3.63 -32.40
CA VAL A 64 9.29 -3.51 -33.85
C VAL A 64 10.47 -2.84 -34.55
N GLU A 65 11.03 -1.78 -33.95
CA GLU A 65 12.18 -1.05 -34.50
C GLU A 65 13.47 -1.89 -34.50
N ALA A 66 13.68 -2.72 -33.47
CA ALA A 66 14.86 -3.58 -33.37
C ALA A 66 14.89 -4.72 -34.40
N GLY A 67 13.74 -5.12 -34.95
CA GLY A 67 13.64 -6.14 -35.99
C GLY A 67 13.77 -7.59 -35.52
N VAL A 68 13.79 -8.52 -36.48
CA VAL A 68 13.74 -9.97 -36.22
C VAL A 68 15.05 -10.46 -35.57
N GLY A 69 14.93 -11.15 -34.43
CA GLY A 69 16.07 -11.72 -33.70
C GLY A 69 16.54 -10.88 -32.51
N ALA A 70 15.88 -9.75 -32.23
CA ALA A 70 16.13 -8.97 -31.02
C ALA A 70 15.87 -9.79 -29.74
N ALA A 71 16.70 -9.59 -28.72
CA ALA A 71 16.56 -10.26 -27.44
C ALA A 71 15.29 -9.81 -26.70
N PRO A 72 14.68 -10.66 -25.85
CA PRO A 72 13.56 -10.27 -25.00
C PRO A 72 13.90 -9.04 -24.14
N VAL A 73 13.01 -8.06 -24.11
CA VAL A 73 13.17 -6.84 -23.32
C VAL A 73 12.33 -6.93 -22.04
N GLN A 74 12.99 -6.85 -20.89
CA GLN A 74 12.32 -6.76 -19.58
C GLN A 74 12.35 -5.31 -19.09
N ARG A 75 11.20 -4.79 -18.66
CA ARG A 75 11.08 -3.47 -18.01
C ARG A 75 10.61 -3.63 -16.57
N THR A 76 11.26 -2.91 -15.67
CA THR A 76 10.84 -2.83 -14.27
C THR A 76 10.07 -1.54 -14.07
N VAL A 77 8.85 -1.64 -13.54
CA VAL A 77 7.99 -0.50 -13.20
C VAL A 77 7.82 -0.47 -11.69
N PRO A 78 8.22 0.62 -11.00
CA PRO A 78 8.11 0.70 -9.54
C PRO A 78 6.66 0.90 -9.11
N PHE A 79 6.30 0.36 -7.94
CA PHE A 79 5.02 0.68 -7.29
C PHE A 79 4.97 2.16 -6.90
N GLU A 80 3.77 2.72 -6.88
CA GLU A 80 3.52 4.04 -6.33
C GLU A 80 3.34 3.92 -4.82
N ILE A 81 4.14 4.67 -4.06
CA ILE A 81 4.08 4.67 -2.60
C ILE A 81 3.33 5.90 -2.14
N VAL A 82 2.16 5.69 -1.55
CA VAL A 82 1.36 6.74 -0.95
C VAL A 82 1.48 6.67 0.56
N THR A 83 1.69 7.82 1.17
CA THR A 83 1.89 8.07 2.59
C THR A 83 1.03 9.27 2.99
N PRO A 84 0.78 9.51 4.28
CA PRO A 84 0.04 10.71 4.71
C PRO A 84 0.64 12.03 4.19
N GLU A 85 1.95 12.06 3.92
CA GLU A 85 2.69 13.24 3.47
C GLU A 85 2.50 13.59 1.99
N ASN A 86 2.06 12.64 1.14
CA ASN A 86 1.99 12.81 -0.32
C ASN A 86 0.64 12.43 -0.94
N ILE A 87 -0.42 12.32 -0.13
CA ILE A 87 -1.75 11.86 -0.55
C ILE A 87 -2.58 12.90 -1.30
#